data_AF-A0A959SZQ8-F1
#
_entry.id   AF-A0A959SZQ8-F1
#
_cell.length_a   1.000
_cell.length_b   1.000
_cell.length_c   1.000
_cell.angle_alpha   90.00
_cell.angle_beta   90.00
_cell.angle_gamma   90.00
#
_symmetry.space_group_name_H-M   'P 1'
#
loop_
_entity.id
_entity.type
_entity.pdbx_description
1 polymer ?
#
loop_
_entity_poly.entity_id
_entity_poly.type
_entity_poly.pdbx_seq_one_letter_code
_entity_poly.pdbx_strand_id
1 'polypeptide(L)' 'VDMDLSVRALNCLKAADIETLGDLVAYNKNDLLKFRNFGKKSLTELEDLVENKGLSFGMNVSKYKLEKE' A
#
# COMPACT_ATOMS: atom_id res chain seq x y z
N VAL A 1 -14.82 -4.28 -4.16
CA VAL A 1 -13.84 -3.26 -4.56
C VAL A 1 -12.74 -4.01 -5.26
N ASP A 2 -12.84 -4.14 -6.59
CA ASP A 2 -11.71 -4.59 -7.40
C ASP A 2 -10.64 -3.52 -7.25
N MET A 3 -9.55 -3.86 -6.59
CA MET A 3 -8.37 -3.00 -6.57
C MET A 3 -7.75 -3.18 -7.94
N ASP A 4 -7.99 -2.24 -8.87
CA ASP A 4 -7.41 -2.16 -10.23
C ASP A 4 -5.88 -1.96 -10.21
N LEU A 5 -5.20 -2.75 -9.39
CA LEU A 5 -3.77 -2.79 -9.24
C LEU A 5 -3.20 -3.74 -10.27
N SER A 6 -2.07 -3.36 -10.87
CA SER A 6 -1.35 -4.28 -11.72
C SER A 6 -0.91 -5.54 -10.95
N VAL A 7 -0.77 -6.66 -11.66
CA VAL A 7 -0.18 -7.89 -11.11
C VAL A 7 1.18 -7.62 -10.45
N ARG A 8 1.94 -6.64 -10.95
CA ARG A 8 3.22 -6.22 -10.35
C ARG A 8 3.01 -5.57 -8.98
N ALA A 9 2.06 -4.64 -8.85
CA ALA A 9 1.74 -4.02 -7.57
C ALA A 9 1.31 -5.09 -6.56
N LEU A 10 0.37 -5.97 -6.94
CA LEU A 10 -0.09 -7.08 -6.09
C LEU A 10 1.04 -8.01 -5.65
N ASN A 11 1.94 -8.38 -6.55
CA ASN A 11 3.08 -9.24 -6.22
C ASN A 11 4.09 -8.55 -5.30
N CYS A 12 4.27 -7.23 -5.43
CA CYS A 12 5.14 -6.49 -4.51
C CYS A 12 4.54 -6.37 -3.11
N LEU A 13 3.23 -6.13 -3.01
CA LEU A 13 2.52 -6.12 -1.73
C LEU A 13 2.65 -7.47 -1.02
N LYS A 14 2.39 -8.57 -1.75
CA LYS A 14 2.57 -9.93 -1.22
C LYS A 14 4.02 -10.22 -0.80
N ALA A 15 5.00 -9.75 -1.57
CA ALA A 15 6.42 -9.94 -1.23
C ALA A 15 6.87 -9.12 -0.01
N ALA A 16 6.15 -8.04 0.30
CA ALA A 16 6.37 -7.17 1.45
C ALA A 16 5.49 -7.53 2.66
N ASP A 17 4.73 -8.63 2.59
CA ASP A 17 3.77 -9.06 3.60
C ASP A 17 2.68 -8.01 3.90
N ILE A 18 2.34 -7.22 2.88
CA ILE A 18 1.29 -6.20 2.94
C ILE A 18 -0.01 -6.83 2.46
N GLU A 19 -0.87 -7.21 3.40
CA GLU A 19 -2.17 -7.82 3.11
C GLU A 19 -3.31 -6.80 3.14
N THR A 20 -3.18 -5.76 3.94
CA THR A 20 -4.24 -4.77 4.14
C THR A 20 -3.83 -3.37 3.69
N LEU A 21 -4.84 -2.54 3.41
CA LEU A 21 -4.61 -1.11 3.16
C LEU A 21 -3.98 -0.42 4.36
N GLY A 22 -4.27 -0.90 5.59
CA GLY A 22 -3.66 -0.40 6.81
C GLY A 22 -2.14 -0.63 6.81
N ASP A 23 -1.72 -1.84 6.49
CA ASP A 23 -0.30 -2.19 6.38
C ASP A 23 0.38 -1.33 5.30
N LEU A 24 -0.27 -1.14 4.15
CA LEU A 24 0.24 -0.32 3.06
C LEU A 24 0.49 1.13 3.48
N VAL A 25 -0.49 1.78 4.11
CA VAL A 25 -0.38 3.20 4.49
C VAL A 25 0.58 3.43 5.65
N ALA A 26 0.95 2.38 6.39
CA ALA A 26 2.00 2.43 7.41
C ALA A 26 3.38 2.71 6.82
N TYR A 27 3.63 2.27 5.58
CA TYR A 27 4.88 2.49 4.88
C TYR A 27 4.96 3.89 4.29
N ASN A 28 6.18 4.41 4.18
CA ASN A 28 6.44 5.62 3.40
C ASN A 28 6.62 5.26 1.93
N LYS A 29 6.26 6.21 1.04
CA LYS A 29 6.50 6.10 -0.40
C LYS A 29 7.94 5.74 -0.74
N ASN A 30 8.90 6.32 -0.01
CA ASN A 30 10.33 6.06 -0.19
C ASN A 30 10.74 4.63 0.18
N ASP A 31 10.04 4.00 1.11
CA ASP A 31 10.32 2.62 1.52
C ASP A 31 9.74 1.63 0.52
N LEU A 32 8.55 1.94 -0.05
CA LEU A 32 7.97 1.15 -1.14
C LEU A 32 8.87 1.13 -2.38
N LEU A 33 9.54 2.26 -2.69
CA LEU A 33 10.50 2.33 -3.81
C LEU A 33 11.76 1.46 -3.61
N LYS A 34 12.05 1.04 -2.37
CA LYS A 34 13.17 0.12 -2.09
C LYS A 34 12.78 -1.35 -2.34
N PHE A 35 11.48 -1.65 -2.51
CA PHE A 35 11.04 -3.01 -2.76
C PHE A 35 11.53 -3.51 -4.12
N ARG A 36 12.00 -4.76 -4.14
CA ARG A 36 12.53 -5.37 -5.35
C ARG A 36 11.42 -5.54 -6.39
N ASN A 37 11.66 -5.07 -7.60
CA ASN A 37 10.68 -5.03 -8.72
C ASN A 37 9.53 -4.02 -8.53
N PHE A 38 9.63 -3.12 -7.55
CA PHE A 38 8.71 -2.01 -7.38
C PHE A 38 9.12 -0.85 -8.28
N GLY A 39 8.17 -0.34 -9.07
CA GLY A 39 8.43 0.72 -10.05
C GLY A 39 7.50 1.91 -9.87
N LYS A 40 7.84 3.03 -10.53
CA LYS A 40 7.04 4.27 -10.48
C LYS A 40 5.56 4.04 -10.81
N LYS A 41 5.26 3.21 -11.80
CA LYS A 41 3.86 2.87 -12.16
C LYS A 41 3.11 2.21 -11.02
N SER A 42 3.71 1.20 -10.37
CA SER A 42 3.09 0.52 -9.23
C SER A 42 2.98 1.46 -8.03
N LEU A 43 3.91 2.40 -7.85
CA LEU A 43 3.78 3.43 -6.81
C LEU A 43 2.55 4.31 -7.06
N THR A 44 2.39 4.83 -8.29
CA THR A 44 1.25 5.67 -8.66
C THR A 44 -0.07 4.94 -8.50
N GLU A 45 -0.15 3.67 -8.92
CA GLU A 45 -1.36 2.83 -8.71
C GLU A 45 -1.75 2.73 -7.23
N LEU A 46 -0.77 2.60 -6.33
CA LEU A 46 -1.02 2.57 -4.88
C LEU A 46 -1.32 3.96 -4.31
N GLU A 47 -0.69 5.02 -4.81
CA GLU A 47 -1.02 6.41 -4.46
C GLU A 47 -2.46 6.74 -4.80
N ASP A 48 -2.89 6.44 -6.02
CA ASP A 48 -4.26 6.66 -6.46
C ASP A 48 -5.23 5.84 -5.60
N LEU A 49 -4.91 4.58 -5.28
CA LEU A 49 -5.74 3.76 -4.40
C LEU A 49 -5.88 4.36 -2.99
N VAL A 50 -4.77 4.79 -2.40
CA VAL A 50 -4.71 5.36 -1.05
C VAL A 50 -5.45 6.71 -1.02
N GLU A 51 -5.25 7.55 -2.04
CA GLU A 51 -5.92 8.85 -2.18
C GLU A 51 -7.43 8.70 -2.43
N ASN A 52 -7.85 7.75 -3.27
CA ASN A 52 -9.28 7.44 -3.49
C ASN A 52 -9.99 6.97 -2.22
N LYS A 53 -9.24 6.46 -1.24
CA LYS A 53 -9.76 6.06 0.07
C LYS A 53 -9.67 7.18 1.12
N GLY A 54 -9.16 8.36 0.74
CA GLY A 54 -8.95 9.48 1.64
C GLY A 54 -7.82 9.26 2.65
N LEU A 55 -6.86 8.38 2.32
CA LEU A 55 -5.73 8.03 3.16
C LEU A 55 -4.44 8.65 2.62
N SER A 56 -3.33 8.44 3.33
CA SER A 56 -2.01 8.91 2.94
C SER A 56 -0.93 7.93 3.41
N PHE A 57 0.23 7.92 2.75
CA PHE A 57 1.37 7.11 3.19
C PHE A 57 2.05 7.70 4.44
N GLY A 58 2.71 6.84 5.21
CA GLY A 58 3.34 7.22 6.49
C GLY A 58 2.32 7.45 7.62
N MET A 59 1.10 6.93 7.48
CA MET A 59 0.09 7.01 8.53
C MET A 59 0.42 6.06 9.67
N ASN A 60 0.30 6.56 10.91
CA ASN A 60 0.38 5.71 12.08
C ASN A 60 -0.94 4.93 12.27
N VAL A 61 -1.05 3.79 11.60
CA VAL A 61 -2.22 2.88 11.70
C VAL A 61 -2.32 2.16 13.03
N SER A 62 -1.23 2.04 13.80
CA SER A 62 -1.24 1.46 15.16
C SER A 62 -2.21 2.18 16.11
N LYS A 63 -2.42 3.49 15.88
CA LYS A 63 -3.38 4.30 16.65
C LYS A 63 -4.84 3.91 16.38
N TYR A 64 -5.15 3.33 15.23
CA TYR A 64 -6.52 3.10 14.80
C TYR A 64 -7.12 1.78 15.28
N LYS A 65 -6.35 0.92 16.00
CA LYS A 65 -6.80 -0.38 16.54
C LYS A 65 -7.91 -1.00 15.68
N LEU A 66 -7.61 -1.22 14.40
CA LEU A 66 -8.52 -1.96 13.52
C LEU A 66 -8.40 -3.43 13.92
N GLU A 67 -8.93 -3.77 15.10
CA GLU A 67 -9.21 -5.14 15.48
C GLU A 67 -10.14 -5.67 14.38
N LYS A 68 -9.62 -6.61 13.59
CA LYS A 68 -10.41 -7.39 12.64
C LYS A 68 -11.50 -8.09 13.46
N GLU A 69 -12.74 -7.60 13.42
CA GLU A 69 -13.93 -8.42 13.68
C GLU A 69 -14.13 -9.39 12.50
#